data_AF-A0A6L5ZPS3-F1
#
_entry.id   AF-A0A6L5ZPS3-F1
#
_cell.length_a   1.000
_cell.length_b   1.000
_cell.length_c   1.000
_cell.angle_alpha   90.00
_cell.angle_beta   90.00
_cell.angle_gamma   90.00
#
_symmetry.space_group_name_H-M   'P 1'
#
loop_
_entity.id
_entity.type
_entity.pdbx_description
1 polymer ?
#
loop_
_entity_poly.entity_id
_entity_poly.type
_entity_poly.pdbx_seq_one_letter_code
_entity_poly.pdbx_strand_id
1 'polypeptide(L)'
;TGANEEGGRTGLEKLLAKNKKINVVYTINEPTAIGACAAAAAAGVKIDAMVSVDGGGAGIGAVKSGCINATSQQYPLLMADLGVQAIYDIVKNGTKPANSEGLDFFNTGVKLITDDPQEGVPSESTEYGLANAWG
;
A
#
# COMPACT_ATOMS: atom_id res chain seq x y z
N THR A 1 13.79 -3.17 7.49
CA THR A 1 12.49 -3.59 8.04
C THR A 1 12.04 -4.96 7.55
N GLY A 2 12.79 -5.70 6.71
CA GLY A 2 12.41 -7.06 6.31
C GLY A 2 11.12 -7.19 5.49
N ALA A 3 10.46 -6.07 5.19
CA ALA A 3 9.14 -6.00 4.55
C ALA A 3 8.05 -6.83 5.26
N ASN A 4 8.15 -6.97 6.59
CA ASN A 4 7.25 -7.77 7.42
C ASN A 4 6.96 -7.07 8.77
N GLU A 5 6.02 -7.62 9.53
CA GLU A 5 5.61 -7.05 10.82
C GLU A 5 6.76 -6.95 11.83
N GLU A 6 7.58 -8.01 11.96
CA GLU A 6 8.70 -8.02 12.90
C GLU A 6 9.70 -6.89 12.63
N GLY A 7 10.06 -6.71 11.36
CA GLY A 7 11.02 -5.69 10.97
C GLY A 7 10.41 -4.30 10.87
N GLY A 8 9.09 -4.16 10.69
CA GLY A 8 8.35 -2.91 10.90
C GLY A 8 8.37 -2.47 12.37
N ARG A 9 8.06 -3.40 13.28
CA ARG A 9 8.10 -3.18 14.73
C ARG A 9 9.49 -2.77 15.20
N THR A 10 10.49 -3.61 14.91
CA THR A 10 11.88 -3.36 15.30
C THR A 10 12.42 -2.07 14.67
N GLY A 11 11.96 -1.76 13.45
CA GLY A 11 12.29 -0.53 12.74
C GLY A 11 11.81 0.71 13.49
N LEU A 12 10.52 0.77 13.82
CA LEU A 12 9.96 1.92 14.51
C LEU A 12 10.47 2.04 15.95
N GLU A 13 10.65 0.93 16.68
CA GLU A 13 11.26 0.93 18.03
C GLU A 13 12.61 1.65 18.03
N LYS A 14 13.48 1.32 17.07
CA LYS A 14 14.80 1.96 16.92
C LYS A 14 14.70 3.45 16.57
N LEU A 15 13.69 3.84 15.78
CA LEU A 15 13.46 5.22 15.42
C LEU A 15 12.92 6.03 16.61
N LEU A 16 11.95 5.52 17.35
CA LEU A 16 11.36 6.17 18.53
C LEU A 16 12.35 6.27 19.69
N ALA A 17 13.28 5.31 19.83
CA ALA A 17 14.38 5.41 20.78
C ALA A 17 15.28 6.64 20.51
N LYS A 18 15.38 7.09 19.26
CA LYS A 18 16.14 8.28 18.86
C LYS A 18 15.30 9.55 18.87
N ASN A 19 14.06 9.47 18.42
CA ASN A 19 13.16 10.62 18.31
C ASN A 19 11.71 10.21 18.59
N LYS A 20 11.21 10.58 19.77
CA LYS A 20 9.80 10.37 20.15
C LYS A 20 8.82 11.34 19.49
N LYS A 21 9.28 12.34 18.73
CA LYS A 21 8.44 13.33 18.04
C LYS A 21 8.09 12.92 16.60
N ILE A 22 8.40 11.69 16.19
CA ILE A 22 7.98 11.19 14.87
C ILE A 22 6.45 11.16 14.83
N ASN A 23 5.88 11.89 13.89
CA ASN A 23 4.44 12.01 13.69
C ASN A 23 3.97 11.49 12.33
N VAL A 24 4.90 11.23 11.40
CA VAL A 24 4.60 10.61 10.10
C VAL A 24 5.51 9.41 9.90
N VAL A 25 4.92 8.28 9.49
CA VAL A 25 5.63 7.05 9.14
C VAL A 25 5.12 6.58 7.78
N TYR A 26 6.04 6.45 6.82
CA TYR A 26 5.78 5.81 5.54
C TYR A 26 6.49 4.47 5.48
N THR A 27 5.76 3.39 5.23
CA THR A 27 6.31 2.04 5.15
C THR A 27 6.34 1.53 3.71
N ILE A 28 7.26 0.60 3.46
CA ILE A 28 7.40 -0.04 2.14
C ILE A 28 6.19 -0.92 1.78
N ASN A 29 5.50 -1.47 2.78
CA ASN A 29 4.30 -2.28 2.62
C ASN A 29 3.43 -2.31 3.88
N GLU A 30 2.21 -2.82 3.75
CA GLU A 30 1.19 -2.87 4.80
C GLU A 30 1.60 -3.75 6.00
N PRO A 31 2.22 -4.95 5.83
CA PRO A 31 2.76 -5.71 6.95
C PRO A 31 3.80 -4.94 7.78
N THR A 32 4.68 -4.17 7.12
CA THR A 32 5.62 -3.29 7.83
C THR A 32 4.90 -2.22 8.64
N ALA A 33 3.80 -1.66 8.12
CA ALA A 33 2.98 -0.67 8.84
C ALA A 33 2.28 -1.30 10.06
N ILE A 34 1.73 -2.50 9.93
CA ILE A 34 1.10 -3.23 11.05
C ILE A 34 2.11 -3.45 12.18
N GLY A 35 3.33 -3.86 11.85
CA GLY A 35 4.42 -3.95 12.81
C GLY A 35 4.77 -2.60 13.47
N ALA A 36 4.82 -1.53 12.66
CA ALA A 36 5.07 -0.19 13.16
C ALA A 36 3.95 0.31 14.09
N CYS A 37 2.67 0.02 13.80
CA CYS A 37 1.55 0.33 14.69
C CYS A 37 1.73 -0.33 16.07
N ALA A 38 2.13 -1.61 16.10
CA ALA A 38 2.38 -2.32 17.34
C ALA A 38 3.51 -1.66 18.16
N ALA A 39 4.59 -1.22 17.51
CA ALA A 39 5.67 -0.47 18.16
C ALA A 39 5.22 0.90 18.69
N ALA A 40 4.42 1.64 17.91
CA ALA A 40 3.88 2.94 18.32
C ALA A 40 2.98 2.81 19.56
N ALA A 41 2.06 1.83 19.53
CA ALA A 41 1.18 1.50 20.63
C ALA A 41 1.97 1.10 21.89
N ALA A 42 2.97 0.23 21.76
CA ALA A 42 3.83 -0.19 22.87
C ALA A 42 4.64 0.98 23.46
N ALA A 43 5.03 1.95 22.64
CA ALA A 43 5.73 3.14 23.07
C ALA A 43 4.81 4.24 23.65
N GLY A 44 3.49 4.07 23.56
CA GLY A 44 2.52 5.11 23.92
C GLY A 44 2.63 6.37 23.06
N VAL A 45 3.11 6.23 21.81
CA VAL A 45 3.28 7.33 20.87
C VAL A 45 2.16 7.26 19.84
N LYS A 46 1.45 8.37 19.65
CA LYS A 46 0.53 8.53 18.53
C LYS A 46 1.32 8.96 17.30
N ILE A 47 1.18 8.20 16.22
CA ILE A 47 1.60 8.62 14.89
C ILE A 47 0.41 9.33 14.24
N ASP A 48 0.59 10.56 13.77
CA ASP A 48 -0.49 11.35 13.16
C ASP A 48 -0.82 10.83 11.75
N ALA A 49 0.19 10.36 11.01
CA ALA A 49 0.00 9.73 9.70
C ALA A 49 0.89 8.49 9.52
N MET A 50 0.29 7.31 9.61
CA MET A 50 0.86 6.02 9.19
C MET A 50 0.36 5.72 7.77
N VAL A 51 1.24 5.76 6.78
CA VAL A 51 0.88 5.55 5.37
C VAL A 51 1.68 4.42 4.74
N SER A 52 1.06 3.71 3.80
CA SER A 52 1.62 2.50 3.21
C SER A 52 1.29 2.31 1.73
N VAL A 53 1.71 1.17 1.18
CA VAL A 53 1.47 0.72 -0.19
C VAL A 53 1.17 -0.77 -0.12
N ASP A 54 0.22 -1.25 -0.93
CA ASP A 54 0.04 -2.65 -1.37
C ASP A 54 -1.42 -2.88 -1.79
N GLY A 55 -2.33 -3.03 -0.83
CA GLY A 55 -3.76 -3.23 -1.07
C GLY A 55 -4.24 -4.67 -0.89
N GLY A 56 -3.57 -5.46 -0.06
CA GLY A 56 -4.05 -6.78 0.34
C GLY A 56 -5.14 -6.68 1.42
N GLY A 57 -6.00 -7.69 1.56
CA GLY A 57 -7.15 -7.63 2.47
C GLY A 57 -6.80 -7.29 3.93
N ALA A 58 -5.69 -7.84 4.43
CA ALA A 58 -5.18 -7.53 5.78
C ALA A 58 -4.76 -6.06 5.92
N GLY A 59 -4.14 -5.49 4.90
CA GLY A 59 -3.71 -4.10 4.89
C GLY A 59 -4.87 -3.12 4.79
N ILE A 60 -5.87 -3.41 3.96
CA ILE A 60 -7.12 -2.63 3.94
C ILE A 60 -7.85 -2.73 5.29
N GLY A 61 -7.84 -3.90 5.93
CA GLY A 61 -8.33 -4.07 7.30
C GLY A 61 -7.55 -3.22 8.32
N ALA A 62 -6.24 -3.05 8.14
CA ALA A 62 -5.42 -2.17 8.96
C ALA A 62 -5.74 -0.68 8.73
N VAL A 63 -6.18 -0.30 7.52
CA VAL A 63 -6.73 1.04 7.26
C VAL A 63 -8.05 1.23 8.00
N LYS A 64 -8.98 0.28 7.85
CA LYS A 64 -10.30 0.33 8.48
C LYS A 64 -10.26 0.38 10.01
N SER A 65 -9.24 -0.23 10.62
CA SER A 65 -9.04 -0.20 12.08
C SER A 65 -8.31 1.05 12.59
N GLY A 66 -7.85 1.93 11.69
CA GLY A 66 -7.12 3.15 12.03
C GLY A 66 -5.66 2.95 12.43
N CYS A 67 -5.11 1.75 12.24
CA CYS A 67 -3.65 1.54 12.35
C CYS A 67 -2.92 2.25 11.20
N ILE A 68 -3.43 2.10 9.98
CA ILE A 68 -2.94 2.80 8.79
C ILE A 68 -3.94 3.91 8.45
N ASN A 69 -3.48 5.13 8.23
CA ASN A 69 -4.34 6.23 7.82
C ASN A 69 -4.72 6.13 6.34
N ALA A 70 -3.76 5.76 5.48
CA ALA A 70 -4.03 5.52 4.07
C ALA A 70 -3.02 4.55 3.45
N THR A 71 -3.46 3.79 2.45
CA THR A 71 -2.59 2.90 1.67
C THR A 71 -2.80 3.10 0.18
N SER A 72 -1.71 3.12 -0.60
CA SER A 72 -1.79 3.13 -2.05
C SER A 72 -2.00 1.70 -2.55
N GLN A 73 -3.25 1.34 -2.86
CA GLN A 73 -3.62 0.03 -3.36
C GLN A 73 -3.17 -0.15 -4.82
N GLN A 74 -2.55 -1.30 -5.08
CA GLN A 74 -2.10 -1.78 -6.38
C GLN A 74 -2.92 -3.02 -6.79
N TYR A 75 -2.89 -3.35 -8.08
CA TYR A 75 -3.72 -4.41 -8.66
C TYR A 75 -2.88 -5.52 -9.32
N PRO A 76 -2.14 -6.34 -8.54
CA PRO A 76 -1.26 -7.37 -9.10
C PRO A 76 -2.00 -8.45 -9.90
N LEU A 77 -3.26 -8.76 -9.57
CA LEU A 77 -4.06 -9.70 -10.36
C LEU A 77 -4.39 -9.13 -11.74
N LEU A 78 -4.74 -7.84 -11.83
CA LEU A 78 -4.91 -7.16 -13.11
C LEU A 78 -3.61 -7.11 -13.91
N MET A 79 -2.47 -6.87 -13.25
CA MET A 79 -1.15 -6.93 -13.89
C MET A 79 -0.87 -8.32 -14.48
N ALA A 80 -1.22 -9.38 -13.76
CA ALA A 80 -1.07 -10.75 -14.23
C ALA A 80 -1.99 -11.05 -15.43
N ASP A 81 -3.26 -10.68 -15.36
CA ASP A 81 -4.24 -10.86 -16.43
C ASP A 81 -3.79 -10.17 -17.73
N LEU A 82 -3.39 -8.89 -17.62
CA LEU A 82 -2.89 -8.11 -18.75
C LEU A 82 -1.54 -8.64 -19.27
N GLY A 83 -0.68 -9.14 -18.39
CA GLY A 83 0.58 -9.76 -18.77
C GLY A 83 0.38 -11.03 -19.59
N VAL A 84 -0.55 -11.90 -19.18
CA VAL A 84 -0.90 -13.13 -19.91
C VAL A 84 -1.55 -12.78 -21.26
N GLN A 85 -2.45 -11.79 -21.27
CA GLN A 85 -3.07 -11.31 -22.51
C GLN A 85 -2.02 -10.76 -23.49
N ALA A 86 -1.04 -9.99 -23.02
CA ALA A 86 0.04 -9.49 -23.86
C ALA A 86 0.87 -10.62 -24.48
N ILE A 87 1.18 -11.68 -23.73
CA ILE A 87 1.87 -12.87 -24.26
C ILE A 87 1.03 -13.53 -25.35
N TYR A 88 -0.27 -13.69 -25.11
CA TYR A 88 -1.20 -14.28 -26.09
C TYR A 88 -1.22 -13.50 -27.41
N ASP A 89 -1.31 -12.17 -27.35
CA ASP A 89 -1.37 -11.32 -28.55
C ASP A 89 -0.06 -11.35 -29.34
N ILE A 90 1.09 -11.34 -28.65
CA ILE A 90 2.39 -11.51 -29.29
C ILE A 90 2.45 -12.82 -30.07
N VAL A 91 2.01 -13.93 -29.47
CA VAL A 91 2.03 -15.25 -30.11
C VAL A 91 1.05 -15.31 -31.29
N LYS A 92 -0.15 -14.73 -31.15
CA LYS A 92 -1.22 -14.85 -32.14
C LYS A 92 -1.00 -13.97 -33.36
N ASN A 93 -0.55 -12.73 -33.17
CA ASN A 93 -0.48 -11.74 -34.26
C ASN A 93 0.74 -10.81 -34.19
N GLY A 94 1.66 -11.01 -33.25
CA GLY A 94 2.87 -10.20 -33.10
C GLY A 94 2.66 -8.82 -32.46
N THR A 95 1.46 -8.52 -31.95
CA THR A 95 1.17 -7.23 -31.29
C THR A 95 1.86 -7.18 -29.94
N LYS A 96 2.71 -6.17 -29.74
CA LYS A 96 3.37 -5.90 -28.45
C LYS A 96 2.54 -4.90 -27.63
N PRO A 97 2.53 -5.00 -26.29
CA PRO A 97 1.93 -3.97 -25.46
C PRO A 97 2.64 -2.63 -25.68
N ALA A 98 1.88 -1.54 -25.67
CA ALA A 98 2.41 -0.19 -25.70
C ALA A 98 2.51 0.36 -24.28
N ASN A 99 3.50 1.20 -24.02
CA ASN A 99 3.57 1.90 -22.74
C ASN A 99 2.39 2.87 -22.59
N SER A 100 2.04 3.16 -21.35
CA SER A 100 1.08 4.22 -21.05
C SER A 100 1.65 5.57 -21.48
N GLU A 101 0.76 6.52 -21.80
CA GLU A 101 1.15 7.84 -22.31
C GLU A 101 2.15 8.53 -21.36
N GLY A 102 3.29 8.95 -21.91
CA GLY A 102 4.35 9.63 -21.17
C GLY A 102 5.20 8.75 -20.26
N LEU A 103 5.03 7.42 -20.28
CA LEU A 103 5.75 6.48 -19.41
C LEU A 103 6.60 5.48 -20.22
N ASP A 104 7.60 4.90 -19.55
CA ASP A 104 8.45 3.82 -20.08
C ASP A 104 7.93 2.42 -19.69
N PHE A 105 6.76 2.34 -19.04
CA PHE A 105 6.08 1.12 -18.64
C PHE A 105 4.56 1.18 -18.90
N PHE A 106 3.88 0.04 -18.77
CA PHE A 106 2.41 -0.04 -18.78
C PHE A 106 1.88 0.19 -17.35
N ASN A 107 1.12 1.26 -17.15
CA ASN A 107 0.58 1.64 -15.86
C ASN A 107 -0.82 1.04 -15.63
N THR A 108 -0.92 0.09 -14.71
CA THR A 108 -2.21 -0.51 -14.30
C THR A 108 -2.96 0.33 -13.26
N GLY A 109 -2.41 1.46 -12.86
CA GLY A 109 -3.02 2.39 -11.91
C GLY A 109 -2.83 1.98 -10.46
N VAL A 110 -3.15 2.95 -9.59
CA VAL A 110 -3.22 2.80 -8.14
C VAL A 110 -4.40 3.63 -7.61
N LYS A 111 -4.91 3.28 -6.44
CA LYS A 111 -5.92 4.05 -5.72
C LYS A 111 -5.49 4.27 -4.29
N LEU A 112 -5.61 5.51 -3.81
CA LEU A 112 -5.42 5.78 -2.39
C LEU A 112 -6.66 5.29 -1.63
N ILE A 113 -6.49 4.38 -0.68
CA ILE A 113 -7.56 3.88 0.17
C ILE A 113 -7.47 4.56 1.54
N THR A 114 -8.55 5.22 1.95
CA THR A 114 -8.71 5.85 3.27
C THR A 114 -10.19 6.03 3.60
N ASP A 115 -10.54 5.93 4.88
CA ASP A 115 -11.88 6.30 5.39
C ASP A 115 -11.91 7.75 5.93
N ASP A 116 -10.79 8.48 5.84
CA ASP A 116 -10.65 9.90 6.19
C ASP A 116 -10.18 10.72 4.96
N PRO A 117 -11.06 10.91 3.96
CA PRO A 117 -10.72 11.59 2.72
C PRO A 117 -10.39 13.07 2.96
N GLN A 118 -9.33 13.55 2.29
CA GLN A 118 -8.91 14.95 2.36
C GLN A 118 -9.31 15.70 1.09
N GLU A 119 -9.69 16.97 1.25
CA GLU A 119 -10.10 17.81 0.11
C GLU A 119 -8.98 17.89 -0.95
N GLY A 120 -9.36 17.68 -2.22
CA GLY A 120 -8.42 17.73 -3.34
C GLY A 120 -7.54 16.50 -3.52
N VAL A 121 -7.67 15.46 -2.67
CA VAL A 121 -6.95 14.19 -2.80
C VAL A 121 -7.92 13.09 -3.22
N PRO A 122 -7.86 12.60 -4.48
CA PRO A 122 -8.70 11.48 -4.91
C PRO A 122 -8.41 10.23 -4.08
N SER A 123 -9.44 9.68 -3.45
CA SER A 123 -9.35 8.48 -2.62
C SER A 123 -10.62 7.65 -2.70
N GLU A 124 -10.50 6.37 -2.37
CA GLU A 124 -11.60 5.42 -2.26
C GLU A 124 -11.69 4.89 -0.81
N SER A 125 -12.87 4.39 -0.42
CA SER A 125 -13.10 3.86 0.93
C SER A 125 -12.48 2.48 1.14
N THR A 126 -12.40 2.04 2.40
CA THR A 126 -12.00 0.65 2.72
C THR A 126 -12.98 -0.39 2.19
N GLU A 127 -14.24 -0.03 1.94
CA GLU A 127 -15.21 -0.90 1.26
C GLU A 127 -14.77 -1.19 -0.19
N TYR A 128 -14.43 -0.13 -0.95
CA TYR A 128 -13.85 -0.29 -2.29
C TYR A 128 -12.54 -1.08 -2.21
N GLY A 129 -11.68 -0.73 -1.26
CA GLY A 129 -10.39 -1.38 -1.06
C GLY A 129 -10.53 -2.88 -0.85
N LEU A 130 -11.46 -3.33 0.00
CA LEU A 130 -11.73 -4.74 0.25
C LEU A 130 -12.34 -5.45 -0.95
N ALA A 131 -13.24 -4.78 -1.69
CA ALA A 131 -13.85 -5.35 -2.88
C ALA A 131 -12.85 -5.56 -4.04
N ASN A 132 -11.72 -4.83 -4.02
CA ASN A 132 -10.67 -4.90 -5.04
C ASN A 132 -9.32 -5.34 -4.48
N ALA A 133 -9.30 -5.85 -3.23
CA ALA A 133 -8.07 -6.32 -2.61
C ALA A 133 -7.55 -7.55 -3.34
N TRP A 134 -6.23 -7.66 -3.41
CA TRP A 134 -5.61 -8.91 -3.83
C TRP A 134 -5.47 -9.81 -2.60
N GLY A 135 -5.96 -11.06 -2.71
CA GLY A 135 -5.90 -12.05 -1.63
C GLY A 135 -7.10 -12.00 -0.68
#